data_AF-A0AA34SFC9-F1
#
_entry.id   AF-A0AA34SFC9-F1
#
_cell.length_a   1.000
_cell.length_b   1.000
_cell.length_c   1.000
_cell.angle_alpha   90.00
_cell.angle_beta   90.00
_cell.angle_gamma   90.00
#
_symmetry.space_group_name_H-M   'P 1'
#
loop_
_entity.id
_entity.type
_entity.pdbx_description
1 polymer ?
#
loop_
_entity_poly.entity_id
_entity_poly.type
_entity_poly.pdbx_seq_one_letter_code
_entity_poly.pdbx_strand_id
1 'polypeptide(L)'
;MKYLLSLSLVMVWGVSAALAATLSIEDQRAIDAITAEFQERCDAAQGNFRDIDADMDIPLSGELTLGESKVYQIPITTEGKLATVLVPEFRCTNIGYAWCGTGGCGFFIIVDGVPYRNWGSHQPQSITIPTHTSEQVVIIYPQHGSSCETASDQKTSGFDPCFSLLIWNERLSTFVSPDGSIELWFPNMP
;
A
#
# COMPACT_ATOMS: atom_id res chain seq x y z
N MET A 1 62.95 -1.10 -36.29
CA MET A 1 62.12 -2.03 -35.48
C MET A 1 61.69 -1.25 -34.24
N LYS A 2 60.60 -0.47 -34.26
CA LYS A 2 59.19 -0.85 -34.03
C LYS A 2 59.05 -1.86 -32.90
N TYR A 3 58.58 -1.42 -31.72
CA TYR A 3 57.39 -1.96 -31.04
C TYR A 3 56.84 -0.92 -30.05
N LEU A 4 55.67 -0.38 -30.39
CA LEU A 4 54.76 0.38 -29.53
C LEU A 4 53.97 -0.63 -28.71
N LEU A 5 53.91 -0.45 -27.38
CA LEU A 5 52.97 -1.14 -26.50
C LEU A 5 51.93 -0.11 -26.03
N SER A 6 50.78 -0.08 -26.71
CA SER A 6 49.61 0.70 -26.29
C SER A 6 48.85 -0.07 -25.22
N LEU A 7 48.75 0.48 -24.01
CA LEU A 7 47.86 -0.01 -22.96
C LEU A 7 46.40 0.27 -23.36
N SER A 8 45.62 -0.78 -23.62
CA SER A 8 44.18 -0.68 -23.84
C SER A 8 43.46 -0.66 -22.48
N LEU A 9 42.87 0.49 -22.15
CA LEU A 9 41.96 0.65 -21.01
C LEU A 9 40.61 0.00 -21.37
N VAL A 10 40.35 -1.20 -20.86
CA VAL A 10 39.02 -1.82 -20.99
C VAL A 10 38.11 -1.19 -19.95
N MET A 11 37.28 -0.24 -20.39
CA MET A 11 36.21 0.35 -19.61
C MET A 11 35.13 -0.72 -19.42
N VAL A 12 35.08 -1.34 -18.24
CA VAL A 12 34.03 -2.28 -17.87
C VAL A 12 32.75 -1.48 -17.67
N TRP A 13 31.82 -1.58 -18.62
CA TRP A 13 30.48 -1.04 -18.48
C TRP A 13 29.77 -1.85 -17.40
N GLY A 14 29.58 -1.23 -16.23
CA GLY A 14 28.75 -1.78 -15.16
C GLY A 14 27.32 -1.90 -15.67
N VAL A 15 26.86 -3.13 -15.83
CA VAL A 15 25.46 -3.43 -16.10
C VAL A 15 24.71 -3.21 -14.79
N SER A 16 24.06 -2.05 -14.62
CA SER A 16 23.12 -1.85 -13.52
C SER A 16 21.91 -2.75 -13.74
N ALA A 17 21.98 -3.98 -13.24
CA ALA A 17 20.79 -4.78 -13.02
C ALA A 17 20.02 -4.14 -11.88
N ALA A 18 18.99 -3.34 -12.21
CA ALA A 18 17.92 -3.07 -11.27
C ALA A 18 17.30 -4.42 -10.93
N LEU A 19 17.67 -5.01 -9.79
CA LEU A 19 16.98 -6.18 -9.26
C LEU A 19 15.53 -5.75 -9.06
N ALA A 20 14.61 -6.35 -9.84
CA ALA A 20 13.20 -6.30 -9.52
C ALA A 20 13.07 -6.83 -8.09
N ALA A 21 12.72 -5.95 -7.16
CA ALA A 21 12.57 -6.34 -5.78
C ALA A 21 11.44 -7.38 -5.71
N THR A 22 11.76 -8.54 -5.14
CA THR A 22 10.82 -9.64 -4.96
C THR A 22 10.17 -9.46 -3.59
N LEU A 23 8.86 -9.73 -3.51
CA LEU A 23 8.16 -9.70 -2.23
C LEU A 23 8.78 -10.74 -1.29
N SER A 24 8.95 -10.36 -0.02
CA SER A 24 9.40 -11.29 0.99
C SER A 24 8.32 -12.35 1.24
N ILE A 25 8.71 -13.55 1.67
CA ILE A 25 7.75 -14.61 2.03
C ILE A 25 6.84 -14.15 3.18
N GLU A 26 7.37 -13.33 4.08
CA GLU A 26 6.63 -12.80 5.23
C GLU A 26 5.58 -11.79 4.79
N ASP A 27 5.92 -10.88 3.88
CA ASP A 27 4.98 -9.91 3.31
C ASP A 27 3.90 -10.62 2.49
N GLN A 28 4.26 -11.67 1.73
CA GLN A 28 3.29 -12.47 1.00
C GLN A 28 2.29 -13.14 1.95
N ARG A 29 2.74 -13.71 3.07
CA ARG A 29 1.84 -14.29 4.08
C ARG A 29 0.90 -13.25 4.69
N ALA A 30 1.38 -12.03 4.92
CA ALA A 30 0.53 -10.95 5.41
C ALA A 30 -0.53 -10.55 4.36
N ILE A 31 -0.15 -10.47 3.07
CA ILE A 31 -1.09 -10.23 1.96
C ILE A 31 -2.14 -11.34 1.89
N ASP A 32 -1.73 -12.61 2.00
CA ASP A 32 -2.63 -13.76 1.96
C ASP A 32 -3.63 -13.71 3.13
N ALA A 33 -3.17 -13.35 4.33
CA ALA A 33 -4.02 -13.19 5.51
C ALA A 33 -5.04 -12.05 5.36
N ILE A 34 -4.60 -10.89 4.85
CA ILE A 34 -5.50 -9.76 4.55
C ILE A 34 -6.52 -10.17 3.50
N THR A 35 -6.08 -10.81 2.41
CA THR A 35 -6.95 -11.26 1.31
C THR A 35 -7.99 -12.27 1.78
N ALA A 36 -7.60 -13.21 2.66
CA ALA A 36 -8.53 -14.15 3.27
C ALA A 36 -9.62 -13.45 4.09
N GLU A 37 -9.30 -12.39 4.84
CA GLU A 37 -10.30 -11.61 5.57
C GLU A 37 -11.30 -10.92 4.62
N PHE A 38 -10.82 -10.33 3.52
CA PHE A 38 -11.71 -9.74 2.51
C PHE A 38 -12.57 -10.79 1.79
N GLN A 39 -12.02 -11.99 1.58
CA GLN A 39 -12.76 -13.11 1.00
C GLN A 39 -13.91 -13.55 1.92
N GLU A 40 -13.65 -13.70 3.23
CA GLU A 40 -14.69 -14.02 4.21
C GLU A 40 -15.80 -12.97 4.23
N ARG A 41 -15.44 -11.67 4.18
CA ARG A 41 -16.42 -10.57 4.08
C ARG A 41 -17.20 -10.62 2.76
N CYS A 42 -16.57 -11.00 1.65
CA CYS A 42 -17.21 -11.17 0.34
C CYS A 42 -18.26 -12.28 0.38
N ASP A 43 -17.88 -13.45 0.92
CA ASP A 43 -18.75 -14.62 1.04
C ASP A 43 -19.95 -14.32 1.95
N ALA A 44 -19.69 -13.73 3.13
CA ALA A 44 -20.73 -13.37 4.09
C ALA A 44 -21.76 -12.38 3.50
N ALA A 45 -21.31 -11.46 2.65
CA ALA A 45 -22.16 -10.44 2.07
C ALA A 45 -23.03 -10.96 0.91
N GLN A 46 -22.69 -12.09 0.28
CA GLN A 46 -23.44 -12.64 -0.87
C GLN A 46 -24.92 -12.85 -0.55
N GLY A 47 -25.26 -13.23 0.70
CA GLY A 47 -26.63 -13.48 1.12
C GLY A 47 -27.58 -12.29 0.90
N ASN A 48 -27.04 -11.07 0.91
CA ASN A 48 -27.82 -9.84 0.72
C ASN A 48 -28.07 -9.49 -0.76
N PHE A 49 -27.40 -10.18 -1.70
CA PHE A 49 -27.47 -9.92 -3.14
C PHE A 49 -28.05 -11.10 -3.92
N ARG A 50 -28.77 -12.00 -3.23
CA ARG A 50 -29.49 -13.10 -3.90
C ARG A 50 -30.62 -12.57 -4.75
N ASP A 51 -30.76 -13.16 -5.94
CA ASP A 51 -31.97 -13.01 -6.74
C ASP A 51 -33.18 -13.61 -6.01
N ILE A 52 -34.37 -13.06 -6.30
CA ILE A 52 -35.64 -13.46 -5.67
C ILE A 52 -35.95 -14.95 -5.90
N ASP A 53 -35.46 -15.51 -7.01
CA ASP A 53 -35.68 -16.90 -7.42
C ASP A 53 -34.48 -17.81 -7.13
N ALA A 54 -33.48 -17.34 -6.36
CA ALA A 54 -32.28 -18.11 -6.08
C ALA A 54 -32.56 -19.31 -5.14
N ASP A 55 -31.98 -20.46 -5.46
CA ASP A 55 -32.00 -21.64 -4.59
C ASP A 55 -31.32 -21.31 -3.26
N MET A 56 -32.09 -21.42 -2.17
CA MET A 56 -31.62 -21.04 -0.85
C MET A 56 -30.60 -22.01 -0.26
N ASP A 57 -30.54 -23.25 -0.76
CA ASP A 57 -29.70 -24.33 -0.24
C ASP A 57 -28.28 -24.35 -0.82
N ILE A 58 -27.99 -23.55 -1.85
CA ILE A 58 -26.65 -23.45 -2.45
C ILE A 58 -25.78 -22.45 -1.64
N PRO A 59 -24.63 -22.87 -1.06
CA PRO A 59 -23.71 -21.95 -0.41
C PRO A 59 -23.26 -20.86 -1.38
N LEU A 60 -23.45 -19.60 -1.01
CA LEU A 60 -22.94 -18.50 -1.80
C LEU A 60 -21.47 -18.30 -1.46
N SER A 61 -20.59 -18.50 -2.44
CA SER A 61 -19.23 -18.01 -2.37
C SER A 61 -19.05 -16.94 -3.43
N GLY A 62 -18.53 -15.79 -3.02
CA GLY A 62 -18.18 -14.71 -3.92
C GLY A 62 -16.76 -14.89 -4.42
N GLU A 63 -16.50 -14.57 -5.67
CA GLU A 63 -15.12 -14.47 -6.16
C GLU A 63 -14.57 -13.08 -5.81
N LEU A 64 -13.44 -13.08 -5.10
CA LEU A 64 -12.68 -11.87 -4.82
C LEU A 64 -11.54 -11.73 -5.84
N THR A 65 -11.48 -10.58 -6.50
CA THR A 65 -10.43 -10.27 -7.48
C THR A 65 -9.71 -8.99 -7.12
N LEU A 66 -8.40 -8.94 -7.37
CA LEU A 66 -7.55 -7.78 -7.13
C LEU A 66 -6.74 -7.47 -8.38
N GLY A 67 -6.62 -6.19 -8.73
CA GLY A 67 -5.77 -5.77 -9.84
C GLY A 67 -4.27 -5.93 -9.53
N GLU A 68 -3.48 -6.33 -10.51
CA GLU A 68 -2.02 -6.58 -10.35
C GLU A 68 -1.25 -5.33 -9.87
N SER A 69 -1.69 -4.12 -10.23
CA SER A 69 -1.07 -2.85 -9.83
C SER A 69 -1.36 -2.42 -8.38
N LYS A 70 -2.05 -3.25 -7.60
CA LYS A 70 -2.46 -2.96 -6.23
C LYS A 70 -1.50 -3.49 -5.17
N VAL A 71 -0.50 -4.27 -5.59
CA VAL A 71 0.61 -4.70 -4.74
C VAL A 71 1.92 -4.19 -5.34
N TYR A 72 2.69 -3.42 -4.57
CA TYR A 72 3.95 -2.84 -5.04
C TYR A 72 4.84 -2.50 -3.86
N GLN A 73 6.14 -2.30 -4.10
CA GLN A 73 7.09 -1.92 -3.05
C GLN A 73 7.47 -0.44 -3.14
N ILE A 74 7.66 0.19 -1.97
CA ILE A 74 8.15 1.56 -1.84
C ILE A 74 9.32 1.62 -0.86
N PRO A 75 10.35 2.46 -1.09
CA PRO A 75 11.37 2.73 -0.10
C PRO A 75 10.78 3.40 1.14
N ILE A 76 11.28 3.03 2.31
CA ILE A 76 10.92 3.62 3.60
C ILE A 76 12.13 4.19 4.36
N THR A 77 13.35 3.91 3.87
CA THR A 77 14.59 4.54 4.35
C THR A 77 15.51 4.94 3.20
N THR A 78 16.46 5.84 3.51
CA THR A 78 17.52 6.26 2.60
C THR A 78 18.51 5.14 2.28
N GLU A 79 18.63 4.15 3.16
CA GLU A 79 19.51 2.98 3.02
C GLU A 79 18.89 1.87 2.15
N GLY A 80 17.67 2.07 1.65
CA GLY A 80 17.02 1.16 0.72
C GLY A 80 16.14 0.10 1.37
N LYS A 81 15.74 0.26 2.64
CA LYS A 81 14.70 -0.60 3.21
C LYS A 81 13.40 -0.36 2.44
N LEU A 82 12.74 -1.45 2.04
CA LEU A 82 11.48 -1.42 1.30
C LEU A 82 10.32 -1.83 2.21
N ALA A 83 9.15 -1.28 1.95
CA ALA A 83 7.88 -1.78 2.43
C ALA A 83 7.03 -2.25 1.25
N THR A 84 6.21 -3.27 1.48
CA THR A 84 5.21 -3.73 0.53
C THR A 84 3.89 -3.02 0.80
N VAL A 85 3.33 -2.38 -0.21
CA VAL A 85 2.00 -1.76 -0.16
C VAL A 85 0.98 -2.70 -0.77
N LEU A 86 -0.15 -2.85 -0.10
CA LEU A 86 -1.37 -3.47 -0.64
C LEU A 86 -2.50 -2.44 -0.60
N VAL A 87 -3.04 -2.07 -1.76
CA VAL A 87 -4.28 -1.29 -1.87
C VAL A 87 -5.44 -2.27 -1.98
N PRO A 88 -6.33 -2.41 -0.98
CA PRO A 88 -7.37 -3.44 -0.95
C PRO A 88 -8.57 -3.06 -1.82
N GLU A 89 -8.33 -2.71 -3.09
CA GLU A 89 -9.37 -2.45 -4.11
C GLU A 89 -9.92 -3.77 -4.66
N PHE A 90 -10.41 -4.61 -3.76
CA PHE A 90 -10.97 -5.90 -4.11
C PHE A 90 -12.34 -5.73 -4.74
N ARG A 91 -12.56 -6.40 -5.87
CA ARG A 91 -13.88 -6.57 -6.47
C ARG A 91 -14.45 -7.92 -6.04
N CYS A 92 -15.61 -7.87 -5.40
CA CYS A 92 -16.39 -9.04 -5.01
C CYS A 92 -17.55 -9.25 -6.00
N THR A 93 -17.76 -10.49 -6.46
CA THR A 93 -18.88 -10.84 -7.34
C THR A 93 -20.23 -10.42 -6.75
N ASN A 94 -21.14 -9.91 -7.58
CA ASN A 94 -22.47 -9.34 -7.23
C ASN A 94 -22.47 -8.07 -6.36
N ILE A 95 -21.35 -7.72 -5.73
CA ILE A 95 -21.25 -6.59 -4.79
C ILE A 95 -20.43 -5.43 -5.38
N GLY A 96 -19.43 -5.74 -6.21
CA GLY A 96 -18.48 -4.75 -6.74
C GLY A 96 -17.39 -4.41 -5.71
N TYR A 97 -17.03 -3.13 -5.62
CA TYR A 97 -15.95 -2.63 -4.75
C TYR A 97 -16.48 -2.25 -3.36
N ALA A 98 -16.94 -3.25 -2.61
CA ALA A 98 -17.69 -3.08 -1.36
C ALA A 98 -16.95 -2.26 -0.28
N TRP A 99 -15.62 -2.26 -0.32
CA TRP A 99 -14.76 -1.64 0.70
C TRP A 99 -14.07 -0.37 0.20
N CYS A 100 -14.48 0.16 -0.94
CA CYS A 100 -13.97 1.39 -1.52
C CYS A 100 -15.09 2.41 -1.66
N GLY A 101 -14.82 3.65 -1.26
CA GLY A 101 -15.72 4.78 -1.45
C GLY A 101 -15.05 5.92 -2.20
N THR A 102 -15.72 7.08 -2.24
CA THR A 102 -15.14 8.32 -2.79
C THR A 102 -13.91 8.80 -2.01
N GLY A 103 -13.76 8.33 -0.76
CA GLY A 103 -12.55 8.53 0.04
C GLY A 103 -11.35 7.67 -0.35
N GLY A 104 -11.53 6.72 -1.25
CA GLY A 104 -10.54 5.69 -1.56
C GLY A 104 -10.79 4.40 -0.79
N CYS A 105 -9.90 3.43 -0.99
CA CYS A 105 -9.97 2.09 -0.40
C CYS A 105 -9.15 1.97 0.89
N GLY A 106 -8.40 3.01 1.25
CA GLY A 106 -7.30 2.89 2.19
C GLY A 106 -6.15 2.08 1.60
N PHE A 107 -5.21 1.70 2.46
CA PHE A 107 -4.07 0.87 2.09
C PHE A 107 -3.51 0.14 3.31
N PHE A 108 -2.74 -0.90 3.02
CA PHE A 108 -1.84 -1.55 3.94
C PHE A 108 -0.39 -1.26 3.55
N ILE A 109 0.45 -1.02 4.54
CA ILE A 109 1.91 -1.02 4.39
C ILE A 109 2.44 -2.16 5.24
N ILE A 110 3.22 -3.05 4.63
CA ILE A 110 3.71 -4.27 5.22
C ILE A 110 5.23 -4.17 5.27
N VAL A 111 5.79 -4.37 6.44
CA VAL A 111 7.23 -4.33 6.67
C VAL A 111 7.61 -5.58 7.43
N ASP A 112 8.44 -6.44 6.84
CA ASP A 112 8.92 -7.69 7.45
C ASP A 112 7.74 -8.55 7.97
N GLY A 113 6.69 -8.69 7.14
CA GLY A 113 5.47 -9.42 7.48
C GLY A 113 4.53 -8.74 8.46
N VAL A 114 4.83 -7.53 8.95
CA VAL A 114 3.97 -6.78 9.87
C VAL A 114 3.12 -5.77 9.08
N PRO A 115 1.79 -5.99 8.99
CA PRO A 115 0.88 -5.08 8.30
C PRO A 115 0.46 -3.91 9.18
N TYR A 116 0.46 -2.74 8.56
CA TYR A 116 -0.03 -1.48 9.10
C TYR A 116 -1.12 -0.96 8.18
N ARG A 117 -2.18 -0.39 8.73
CA ARG A 117 -3.38 -0.04 7.98
C ARG A 117 -3.75 1.42 8.14
N ASN A 118 -4.14 2.02 7.01
CA ASN A 118 -4.85 3.28 6.96
C ASN A 118 -6.21 3.08 6.22
N TRP A 119 -7.27 3.68 6.74
CA TRP A 119 -8.62 3.59 6.20
C TRP A 119 -9.00 4.83 5.38
N GLY A 120 -9.76 4.63 4.30
CA GLY A 120 -10.48 5.73 3.64
C GLY A 120 -9.58 6.80 3.01
N SER A 121 -8.42 6.36 2.52
CA SER A 121 -7.44 7.18 1.81
C SER A 121 -7.07 6.57 0.46
N HIS A 122 -6.21 7.28 -0.26
CA HIS A 122 -5.72 6.85 -1.55
C HIS A 122 -4.30 6.28 -1.48
N GLN A 123 -3.88 5.70 -2.60
CA GLN A 123 -2.63 4.97 -2.75
C GLN A 123 -1.40 5.77 -2.24
N PRO A 124 -0.59 5.23 -1.30
CA PRO A 124 0.57 5.91 -0.75
C PRO A 124 1.76 5.86 -1.71
N GLN A 125 2.63 6.86 -1.63
CA GLN A 125 3.89 6.93 -2.37
C GLN A 125 5.02 7.28 -1.41
N SER A 126 6.25 6.93 -1.75
CA SER A 126 7.43 7.39 -1.02
C SER A 126 8.05 8.60 -1.71
N ILE A 127 8.47 9.59 -0.94
CA ILE A 127 9.30 10.70 -1.41
C ILE A 127 10.46 10.91 -0.46
N THR A 128 11.54 11.49 -0.96
CA THR A 128 12.67 11.94 -0.14
C THR A 128 12.51 13.43 0.12
N ILE A 129 12.55 13.83 1.39
CA ILE A 129 12.51 15.23 1.81
C ILE A 129 13.81 15.63 2.52
N PRO A 130 14.27 16.88 2.36
CA PRO A 130 15.39 17.38 3.15
C PRO A 130 14.98 17.57 4.61
N THR A 131 15.88 17.26 5.53
CA THR A 131 15.81 17.60 6.96
C THR A 131 16.86 18.67 7.28
N HIS A 132 16.93 19.11 8.54
CA HIS A 132 17.95 20.07 8.97
C HIS A 132 19.39 19.59 8.76
N THR A 133 19.63 18.28 8.71
CA THR A 133 20.98 17.69 8.71
C THR A 133 21.19 16.61 7.65
N SER A 134 20.14 16.13 6.98
CA SER A 134 20.19 14.98 6.08
C SER A 134 19.00 14.99 5.11
N GLU A 135 18.78 13.88 4.42
CA GLU A 135 17.53 13.54 3.77
C GLU A 135 16.74 12.54 4.64
N GLN A 136 15.44 12.44 4.41
CA GLN A 136 14.55 11.48 5.04
C GLN A 136 13.56 10.96 4.00
N VAL A 137 13.39 9.64 3.93
CA VAL A 137 12.27 9.05 3.17
C VAL A 137 11.01 9.16 4.01
N VAL A 138 9.96 9.71 3.42
CA VAL A 138 8.61 9.77 4.01
C VAL A 138 7.62 9.14 3.07
N ILE A 139 6.60 8.51 3.64
CA ILE A 139 5.47 7.99 2.89
C ILE A 139 4.41 9.06 2.90
N ILE A 140 4.06 9.57 1.72
CA ILE A 140 3.02 10.56 1.52
C ILE A 140 1.78 9.87 0.95
N TYR A 141 0.60 10.27 1.40
CA TYR A 141 -0.64 9.72 0.86
C TYR A 141 -1.78 10.75 0.86
N PRO A 142 -2.69 10.71 -0.14
CA PRO A 142 -3.79 11.64 -0.23
C PRO A 142 -4.92 11.24 0.74
N GLN A 143 -5.39 12.22 1.50
CA GLN A 143 -6.58 12.13 2.34
C GLN A 143 -7.83 12.50 1.54
N HIS A 144 -8.98 11.94 1.92
CA HIS A 144 -10.26 12.43 1.40
C HIS A 144 -10.48 13.90 1.80
N GLY A 145 -11.04 14.72 0.92
CA GLY A 145 -11.23 16.16 1.16
C GLY A 145 -12.06 16.49 2.41
N SER A 146 -12.93 15.59 2.88
CA SER A 146 -13.63 15.80 4.17
C SER A 146 -12.73 15.77 5.40
N SER A 147 -11.53 15.18 5.26
CA SER A 147 -10.49 15.16 6.30
C SER A 147 -9.60 16.39 6.25
N CYS A 148 -9.80 17.28 5.27
CA CYS A 148 -8.96 18.44 5.01
C CYS A 148 -9.70 19.73 5.36
N GLU A 149 -8.97 20.69 5.90
CA GLU A 149 -9.48 22.00 6.31
C GLU A 149 -8.61 23.09 5.69
N THR A 150 -9.25 24.16 5.21
CA THR A 150 -8.53 25.36 4.74
C THR A 150 -7.96 26.12 5.94
N ALA A 151 -7.08 27.09 5.67
CA ALA A 151 -6.56 28.02 6.70
C ALA A 151 -7.64 28.92 7.35
N SER A 152 -8.90 28.83 6.89
CA SER A 152 -10.07 29.52 7.44
C SER A 152 -11.12 28.53 7.97
N ASP A 153 -10.70 27.33 8.38
CA ASP A 153 -11.51 26.27 8.98
C ASP A 153 -12.67 25.76 8.11
N GLN A 154 -12.54 25.85 6.77
CA GLN A 154 -13.54 25.31 5.86
C GLN A 154 -13.15 23.88 5.45
N LYS A 155 -14.07 22.93 5.65
CA LYS A 155 -13.93 21.56 5.13
C LYS A 155 -13.87 21.56 3.60
N THR A 156 -12.99 20.76 3.02
CA THR A 156 -12.83 20.65 1.56
C THR A 156 -13.52 19.41 0.98
N SER A 157 -14.64 18.95 1.58
CA SER A 157 -15.43 17.82 1.06
C SER A 157 -15.79 18.03 -0.42
N GLY A 158 -15.40 17.08 -1.27
CA GLY A 158 -15.61 17.16 -2.72
C GLY A 158 -14.61 18.04 -3.51
N PHE A 159 -13.58 18.58 -2.84
CA PHE A 159 -12.46 19.34 -3.44
C PHE A 159 -11.14 18.54 -3.43
N ASP A 160 -10.05 19.20 -3.83
CA ASP A 160 -8.69 18.65 -3.90
C ASP A 160 -8.26 17.95 -2.59
N PRO A 161 -7.56 16.81 -2.69
CA PRO A 161 -7.03 16.12 -1.51
C PRO A 161 -5.94 16.96 -0.84
N CYS A 162 -5.85 16.86 0.49
CA CYS A 162 -4.64 17.18 1.24
C CYS A 162 -3.82 15.91 1.46
N PHE A 163 -2.59 16.06 1.96
CA PHE A 163 -1.67 14.94 2.14
C PHE A 163 -1.28 14.80 3.61
N SER A 164 -1.25 13.55 4.07
CA SER A 164 -0.59 13.16 5.33
C SER A 164 0.71 12.44 5.03
N LEU A 165 1.56 12.36 6.06
CA LEU A 165 2.87 11.72 5.98
C LEU A 165 3.06 10.68 7.09
N LEU A 166 3.79 9.62 6.76
CA LEU A 166 4.25 8.59 7.69
C LEU A 166 5.77 8.48 7.60
N ILE A 167 6.40 8.23 8.73
CA ILE A 167 7.86 8.05 8.81
C ILE A 167 8.13 6.69 9.44
N TRP A 168 8.96 5.88 8.81
CA TRP A 168 9.47 4.67 9.41
C TRP A 168 10.53 5.02 10.46
N ASN A 169 10.31 4.58 11.70
CA ASN A 169 11.27 4.72 12.78
C ASN A 169 12.06 3.42 12.92
N GLU A 170 13.29 3.40 12.40
CA GLU A 170 14.20 2.24 12.45
C GLU A 170 14.40 1.71 13.88
N ARG A 171 14.59 2.61 14.86
CA ARG A 171 14.87 2.24 16.26
C ARG A 171 13.69 1.53 16.91
N LEU A 172 12.47 1.97 16.61
CA LEU A 172 11.24 1.39 17.16
C LEU A 172 10.64 0.31 16.25
N SER A 173 11.17 0.14 15.04
CA SER A 173 10.66 -0.76 14.01
C SER A 173 9.15 -0.58 13.77
N THR A 174 8.72 0.68 13.64
CA THR A 174 7.31 1.02 13.43
C THR A 174 7.12 2.35 12.72
N PHE A 175 5.92 2.59 12.18
CA PHE A 175 5.56 3.89 11.62
C PHE A 175 5.18 4.89 12.70
N VAL A 176 5.59 6.14 12.48
CA VAL A 176 5.18 7.30 13.27
C VAL A 176 4.39 8.23 12.37
N SER A 177 3.23 8.67 12.84
CA SER A 177 2.40 9.68 12.22
C SER A 177 1.95 10.71 13.27
N PRO A 178 1.76 11.98 12.88
CA PRO A 178 1.33 13.02 13.82
C PRO A 178 -0.15 12.87 14.24
N ASP A 179 -0.94 12.16 13.45
CA ASP A 179 -2.40 12.10 13.52
C ASP A 179 -2.92 10.70 13.90
N GLY A 180 -2.05 9.73 14.16
CA GLY A 180 -2.45 8.34 14.46
C GLY A 180 -3.13 7.65 13.28
N SER A 181 -3.01 8.20 12.08
CA SER A 181 -3.70 7.74 10.87
C SER A 181 -3.30 6.35 10.37
N ILE A 182 -2.25 5.74 10.91
CA ILE A 182 -1.84 4.39 10.57
C ILE A 182 -1.76 3.54 11.84
N GLU A 183 -2.39 2.38 11.79
CA GLU A 183 -2.52 1.49 12.94
C GLU A 183 -1.93 0.13 12.61
N LEU A 184 -1.35 -0.57 13.60
CA LEU A 184 -1.00 -1.97 13.45
C LEU A 184 -2.26 -2.77 13.12
N TRP A 185 -2.23 -3.56 12.06
CA TRP A 185 -3.34 -4.44 11.75
C TRP A 185 -3.14 -5.82 12.36
N PHE A 186 -4.22 -6.36 12.91
CA PHE A 186 -4.31 -7.74 13.33
C PHE A 186 -5.54 -8.35 12.65
N PRO A 187 -5.46 -9.64 12.24
CA PRO A 187 -6.63 -10.32 11.72
C PRO A 187 -7.75 -10.28 12.78
N ASN A 188 -8.98 -9.95 12.36
CA ASN A 188 -10.17 -9.80 13.20
C ASN A 188 -10.27 -8.52 14.06
N MET A 189 -9.64 -7.40 13.69
CA MET A 189 -10.03 -6.13 14.30
C MET A 189 -11.47 -5.72 13.86
N PRO A 190 -12.33 -5.30 14.81
CA PRO A 190 -13.73 -4.99 14.55
C PRO A 190 -13.95 -3.86 13.54
#